data_AF-A0A081C6L4-F1
#
_entry.id   AF-A0A081C6L4-F1
#
_cell.length_a   1.000
_cell.length_b   1.000
_cell.length_c   1.000
_cell.angle_alpha   90.00
_cell.angle_beta   90.00
_cell.angle_gamma   90.00
#
_symmetry.space_group_name_H-M   'P 1'
#
loop_
_entity.id
_entity.type
_entity.pdbx_description
1 polymer ?
#
loop_
_entity_poly.entity_id
_entity_poly.type
_entity_poly.pdbx_seq_one_letter_code
_entity_poly.pdbx_strand_id
1 'polypeptide(L)'
;MPGFIAYSRAIYLINMKAGVWINEHVPSDAKIVVNDAGAIRYFGKRHTVDLLGLNNKEIAFHQKQLTDYFNELDWLTIFSSWFPQFAEIIHKRFTSQEIFQIPQEEYTICHCPGQKKKIVFKKKE
;
A
#
# COMPACT_ATOMS: atom_id res chain seq x y z
N MET A 1 -5.32 34.30 4.72
CA MET A 1 -5.06 33.19 5.66
C MET A 1 -4.33 32.10 4.88
N PRO A 2 -3.10 31.71 5.23
CA PRO A 2 -2.48 30.56 4.60
C PRO A 2 -3.20 29.29 5.08
N GLY A 3 -3.86 28.62 4.13
CA GLY A 3 -4.04 27.17 4.04
C GLY A 3 -4.74 26.46 5.20
N PHE A 4 -6.04 26.21 5.03
CA PHE A 4 -6.69 25.06 5.66
C PHE A 4 -5.97 23.79 5.17
N ILE A 5 -4.97 23.30 5.91
CA ILE A 5 -4.34 22.01 5.61
C ILE A 5 -5.39 20.95 5.87
N ALA A 6 -6.01 20.44 4.80
CA ALA A 6 -6.95 19.34 4.89
C ALA A 6 -6.14 18.06 5.15
N TYR A 7 -5.80 17.77 6.42
CA TYR A 7 -5.04 16.58 6.83
C TYR A 7 -5.61 15.27 6.24
N SER A 8 -6.92 15.21 6.01
CA SER A 8 -7.60 14.06 5.42
C SER A 8 -7.39 13.90 3.91
N ARG A 9 -6.97 14.94 3.17
CA ARG A 9 -6.76 14.87 1.72
C ARG A 9 -5.62 13.93 1.36
N ALA A 10 -4.55 13.91 2.14
CA ALA A 10 -3.47 12.94 1.97
C ALA A 10 -4.02 11.50 2.00
N ILE A 11 -4.80 11.16 3.03
CA ILE A 11 -5.45 9.83 3.15
C ILE A 11 -6.37 9.54 1.97
N TYR A 12 -7.15 10.52 1.51
CA TYR A 12 -7.97 10.37 0.32
C TYR A 12 -7.13 10.03 -0.93
N LEU A 13 -6.04 10.76 -1.16
CA LEU A 13 -5.20 10.61 -2.34
C LEU A 13 -4.52 9.25 -2.45
N ILE A 14 -4.06 8.69 -1.33
CA ILE A 14 -3.25 7.46 -1.34
C ILE A 14 -3.98 6.22 -0.85
N ASN A 15 -4.93 6.31 0.09
CA ASN A 15 -5.60 5.13 0.62
C ASN A 15 -6.98 4.94 -0.01
N MET A 16 -7.80 5.99 -0.09
CA MET A 16 -9.14 5.88 -0.68
C MET A 16 -9.07 5.67 -2.19
N LYS A 17 -8.32 6.51 -2.93
CA LYS A 17 -8.17 6.34 -4.38
C LYS A 17 -7.54 5.00 -4.75
N ALA A 18 -6.55 4.53 -3.98
CA ALA A 18 -5.98 3.20 -4.19
C ALA A 18 -7.01 2.09 -3.98
N GLY A 19 -7.82 2.18 -2.91
CA GLY A 19 -8.91 1.23 -2.68
C GLY A 19 -9.94 1.23 -3.82
N VAL A 20 -10.39 2.41 -4.28
CA VAL A 20 -11.34 2.50 -5.42
C VAL A 20 -10.74 1.89 -6.69
N TRP A 21 -9.49 2.25 -7.02
CA TRP A 21 -8.80 1.71 -8.19
C TRP A 21 -8.67 0.19 -8.11
N ILE A 22 -8.29 -0.34 -6.94
CA ILE A 22 -8.21 -1.79 -6.70
C ILE A 22 -9.56 -2.45 -6.97
N ASN A 23 -10.66 -1.84 -6.50
CA ASN A 23 -11.98 -2.41 -6.69
C ASN A 23 -12.39 -2.53 -8.16
N GLU A 24 -11.90 -1.61 -9.00
CA GLU A 24 -12.20 -1.54 -10.42
C GLU A 24 -11.28 -2.42 -11.30
N HIS A 25 -10.01 -2.62 -10.89
CA HIS A 25 -8.98 -3.19 -11.79
C HIS A 25 -8.40 -4.53 -11.33
N VAL A 26 -8.56 -4.91 -10.06
CA VAL A 26 -7.97 -6.13 -9.51
C VAL A 26 -9.01 -7.25 -9.47
N PRO A 27 -8.71 -8.51 -9.82
CA PRO A 27 -9.65 -9.62 -9.67
C PRO A 27 -10.26 -9.70 -8.26
N SER A 28 -11.53 -10.10 -8.17
CA SER A 28 -12.29 -10.09 -6.91
C SER A 28 -11.80 -11.11 -5.89
N ASP A 29 -11.18 -12.19 -6.35
CA ASP A 29 -10.58 -13.27 -5.56
C ASP A 29 -9.10 -13.03 -5.21
N ALA A 30 -8.49 -11.98 -5.77
CA ALA A 30 -7.09 -11.68 -5.54
C ALA A 30 -6.79 -11.33 -4.07
N LYS A 31 -5.62 -11.79 -3.60
CA LYS A 31 -5.07 -11.40 -2.30
C LYS A 31 -4.11 -10.23 -2.48
N ILE A 32 -4.30 -9.20 -1.64
CA ILE A 32 -3.52 -7.96 -1.70
C ILE A 32 -2.80 -7.75 -0.38
N VAL A 33 -1.50 -7.47 -0.46
CA VAL A 33 -0.74 -6.97 0.69
C VAL A 33 -0.65 -5.46 0.65
N VAL A 34 -0.72 -4.84 1.83
CA VAL A 34 -0.72 -3.39 1.99
C VAL A 34 0.13 -2.97 3.18
N ASN A 35 0.57 -1.71 3.19
CA ASN A 35 1.21 -1.13 4.38
C ASN A 35 0.21 -0.48 5.35
N ASP A 36 -1.04 -0.28 4.91
CA ASP A 36 -2.12 0.34 5.67
C ASP A 36 -3.46 -0.15 5.08
N ALA A 37 -4.12 -1.05 5.80
CA ALA A 37 -5.31 -1.72 5.31
C ALA A 37 -6.60 -0.93 5.46
N GLY A 38 -6.69 0.09 6.32
CA GLY A 38 -7.97 0.69 6.73
C GLY A 38 -8.88 1.03 5.54
N ALA A 39 -8.62 2.15 4.88
CA ALA A 39 -9.45 2.58 3.75
C ALA A 39 -9.26 1.71 2.50
N ILE A 40 -8.05 1.16 2.28
CA ILE A 40 -7.77 0.33 1.11
C ILE A 40 -8.62 -0.94 1.12
N ARG A 41 -8.72 -1.64 2.25
CA ARG A 41 -9.58 -2.82 2.39
C ARG A 41 -11.05 -2.46 2.23
N TYR A 42 -11.48 -1.37 2.87
CA TYR A 42 -12.89 -0.95 2.84
C TYR A 42 -13.38 -0.63 1.42
N PHE A 43 -12.62 0.21 0.69
CA PHE A 43 -12.99 0.59 -0.69
C PHE A 43 -12.60 -0.46 -1.73
N GLY A 44 -11.49 -1.18 -1.51
CA GLY A 44 -10.95 -2.18 -2.43
C GLY A 44 -11.71 -3.49 -2.46
N LYS A 45 -12.39 -3.87 -1.37
CA LYS A 45 -13.23 -5.08 -1.31
C LYS A 45 -12.49 -6.39 -1.69
N ARG A 46 -11.17 -6.46 -1.48
CA ARG A 46 -10.36 -7.68 -1.67
C ARG A 46 -9.87 -8.19 -0.32
N HIS A 47 -9.45 -9.45 -0.28
CA HIS A 47 -8.74 -9.98 0.87
C HIS A 47 -7.43 -9.19 1.04
N THR A 48 -7.26 -8.54 2.20
CA THR A 48 -6.15 -7.61 2.43
C THR A 48 -5.37 -8.00 3.67
N VAL A 49 -4.05 -8.11 3.52
CA VAL A 49 -3.09 -8.35 4.62
C VAL A 49 -2.21 -7.11 4.83
N ASP A 50 -2.23 -6.57 6.05
CA ASP A 50 -1.45 -5.41 6.45
C ASP A 50 -0.05 -5.81 6.96
N LEU A 51 1.01 -5.30 6.34
CA LEU A 51 2.41 -5.57 6.69
C LEU A 51 2.84 -5.03 8.05
N LEU A 52 2.08 -4.10 8.64
CA LEU A 52 2.29 -3.61 10.00
C LEU A 52 1.50 -4.43 11.03
N GLY A 53 0.73 -5.43 10.61
CA GLY A 53 0.00 -6.33 11.50
C GLY A 53 -1.34 -5.78 12.00
N LEU A 54 -1.79 -4.62 11.51
CA LEU A 54 -3.03 -3.98 11.98
C LEU A 54 -4.30 -4.82 11.74
N ASN A 55 -4.24 -5.81 10.84
CA ASN A 55 -5.36 -6.72 10.57
C ASN A 55 -4.95 -8.21 10.48
N ASN A 56 -3.71 -8.55 10.89
CA ASN A 56 -3.19 -9.90 10.78
C ASN A 56 -2.38 -10.26 12.05
N LYS A 57 -2.89 -11.23 12.82
CA LYS A 57 -2.28 -11.68 14.07
C LYS A 57 -0.88 -12.28 13.90
N GLU A 58 -0.64 -12.99 12.79
CA GLU A 58 0.63 -13.67 12.56
C GLU A 58 1.75 -12.66 12.34
N ILE A 59 1.43 -11.53 11.68
CA ILE A 59 2.34 -10.40 11.52
C ILE A 59 2.48 -9.64 12.84
N ALA A 60 1.36 -9.33 13.52
CA ALA A 60 1.35 -8.56 14.75
C ALA A 60 2.13 -9.23 15.90
N PHE A 61 2.13 -10.56 15.94
CA PHE A 61 2.81 -11.36 16.96
C PHE A 61 4.04 -12.11 16.43
N HIS A 62 4.58 -11.71 15.27
CA HIS A 62 5.81 -12.26 14.68
C HIS A 62 5.82 -13.79 14.51
N GLN A 63 4.67 -14.39 14.21
CA GLN A 63 4.48 -15.83 14.03
C GLN A 63 4.81 -16.29 12.60
N LYS A 64 4.87 -15.36 11.64
CA LYS A 64 5.19 -15.63 10.23
C LYS A 64 6.07 -14.53 9.66
N GLN A 65 7.02 -14.90 8.79
CA GLN A 65 7.93 -13.94 8.19
C GLN A 65 7.21 -13.18 7.07
N LEU A 66 7.51 -11.88 6.92
CA LEU A 66 6.93 -11.05 5.87
C LEU A 66 7.22 -11.59 4.46
N THR A 67 8.38 -12.23 4.26
CA THR A 67 8.78 -12.88 3.01
C THR A 67 7.83 -13.97 2.56
N ASP A 68 7.21 -14.68 3.51
CA ASP A 68 6.30 -15.78 3.21
C ASP A 68 5.02 -15.24 2.57
N TYR A 69 4.56 -14.07 3.02
CA TYR A 69 3.44 -13.39 2.38
C TYR A 69 3.76 -13.09 0.92
N PHE A 70 4.94 -12.56 0.57
CA PHE A 70 5.30 -12.27 -0.84
C PHE A 70 5.18 -13.45 -1.81
N ASN A 71 5.18 -14.70 -1.32
CA ASN A 71 4.94 -15.87 -2.15
C ASN A 71 3.46 -16.11 -2.47
N GLU A 72 2.58 -15.78 -1.52
CA GLU A 72 1.14 -16.05 -1.53
C GLU A 72 0.32 -14.89 -2.12
N LEU A 73 0.97 -13.81 -2.59
CA LEU A 73 0.30 -12.62 -3.11
C LEU A 73 0.19 -12.64 -4.62
N ASP A 74 -0.86 -11.99 -5.09
CA ASP A 74 -1.02 -11.61 -6.49
C ASP A 74 -0.75 -10.10 -6.68
N TRP A 75 -1.02 -9.30 -5.63
CA TRP A 75 -0.94 -7.84 -5.66
C TRP A 75 -0.35 -7.24 -4.38
N LEU A 76 0.22 -6.05 -4.53
CA LEU A 76 0.86 -5.29 -3.44
C LEU A 76 0.53 -3.80 -3.60
N THR A 77 0.12 -3.11 -2.53
CA THR A 77 0.05 -1.64 -2.52
C THR A 77 0.70 -1.02 -1.29
N ILE A 78 1.86 -0.39 -1.49
CA ILE A 78 2.73 0.08 -0.40
C ILE A 78 3.42 1.40 -0.74
N PHE A 79 3.95 2.07 0.28
CA PHE A 79 5.09 2.96 0.11
C PHE A 79 6.36 2.13 -0.01
N SER A 80 6.96 2.03 -1.19
CA SER A 80 8.18 1.21 -1.37
C SER A 80 9.34 1.65 -0.47
N SER A 81 9.41 2.93 -0.12
CA SER A 81 10.42 3.49 0.79
C SER A 81 10.36 2.94 2.22
N TRP A 82 9.25 2.36 2.65
CA TRP A 82 9.13 1.71 3.97
C TRP A 82 9.72 0.30 4.01
N PHE A 83 9.94 -0.30 2.84
CA PHE A 83 10.36 -1.69 2.73
C PHE A 83 11.62 -1.83 1.85
N PRO A 84 12.69 -1.07 2.13
CA PRO A 84 13.92 -1.14 1.31
C PRO A 84 14.52 -2.55 1.27
N GLN A 85 14.38 -3.32 2.35
CA GLN A 85 14.82 -4.71 2.42
C GLN A 85 14.11 -5.65 1.43
N PHE A 86 12.94 -5.25 0.90
CA PHE A 86 12.19 -6.03 -0.09
C PHE A 86 12.28 -5.44 -1.51
N ALA A 87 13.06 -4.37 -1.72
CA ALA A 87 13.12 -3.68 -3.01
C ALA A 87 13.54 -4.60 -4.17
N GLU A 88 14.52 -5.49 -3.93
CA GLU A 88 14.97 -6.45 -4.93
C GLU A 88 13.88 -7.45 -5.31
N ILE A 89 13.19 -8.02 -4.31
CA ILE A 89 12.10 -8.99 -4.51
C ILE A 89 10.94 -8.32 -5.25
N ILE A 90 10.56 -7.10 -4.85
CA ILE A 90 9.49 -6.33 -5.49
C ILE A 90 9.85 -6.07 -6.96
N HIS A 91 11.05 -5.57 -7.25
CA HIS A 91 11.48 -5.27 -8.61
C HIS A 91 11.56 -6.52 -9.50
N LYS A 92 12.07 -7.63 -8.95
CA LYS A 92 12.18 -8.90 -9.68
C LYS A 92 10.80 -9.47 -10.01
N ARG A 93 9.89 -9.53 -9.03
CA ARG A 93 8.65 -10.31 -9.12
C ARG A 93 7.41 -9.51 -9.49
N PHE A 94 7.45 -8.18 -9.41
CA PHE A 94 6.25 -7.38 -9.62
C PHE A 94 6.48 -6.26 -10.63
N THR A 95 5.39 -5.83 -11.26
CA THR A 95 5.34 -4.69 -12.19
C THR A 95 4.41 -3.63 -11.61
N SER A 96 4.86 -2.38 -11.56
CA SER A 96 4.04 -1.23 -11.16
C SER A 96 2.86 -1.07 -12.10
N GLN A 97 1.66 -0.87 -11.55
CA GLN A 97 0.41 -0.67 -12.29
C GLN A 97 -0.13 0.74 -12.12
N GLU A 98 -0.07 1.30 -10.91
CA GLU A 98 -0.63 2.61 -10.60
C GLU A 98 0.16 3.30 -9.49
N ILE A 99 0.26 4.64 -9.53
CA ILE A 99 1.00 5.44 -8.56
C ILE A 99 0.11 6.57 -8.03
N PHE A 100 -0.15 6.53 -6.73
CA PHE A 100 -0.84 7.60 -6.00
C PHE A 100 0.18 8.47 -5.28
N GLN A 101 0.10 9.79 -5.47
CA GLN A 101 1.07 10.73 -4.92
C GLN A 101 0.44 11.81 -4.04
N ILE A 102 1.05 12.07 -2.89
CA ILE A 102 0.77 13.24 -2.03
C ILE A 102 1.71 14.40 -2.45
N PRO A 103 1.21 15.63 -2.61
CA PRO A 103 2.06 16.81 -2.76
C PRO A 103 3.01 17.00 -1.57
N GLN A 104 4.22 17.52 -1.80
CA GLN A 104 5.23 17.63 -0.72
C GLN A 104 4.78 18.59 0.38
N GLU A 105 4.13 19.67 -0.01
CA GLU A 105 3.56 20.72 0.80
C GLU A 105 2.40 20.24 1.69
N GLU A 106 1.75 19.13 1.32
CA GLU A 106 0.65 18.52 2.09
C GLU A 106 1.12 17.37 2.99
N TYR A 107 2.36 16.91 2.82
CA TYR A 107 2.89 15.80 3.57
C TYR A 107 3.54 16.27 4.88
N THR A 108 2.84 16.11 6.00
CA THR A 108 3.17 16.73 7.28
C THR A 108 4.03 15.89 8.23
N ILE A 109 4.40 14.66 7.86
CA ILE A 109 5.17 13.75 8.74
C ILE A 109 6.67 14.09 8.74
N CYS A 110 7.26 14.24 7.55
CA CYS A 110 8.68 14.56 7.37
C CYS A 110 8.96 15.16 5.99
N HIS A 111 10.12 15.79 5.81
CA HIS A 111 10.62 16.14 4.48
C HIS A 111 11.29 14.92 3.81
N CYS A 112 10.49 13.90 3.53
CA CYS A 112 10.95 12.58 3.07
C CYS A 112 10.30 12.27 1.71
N PRO A 113 10.93 12.68 0.58
CA PRO A 113 10.29 12.63 -0.73
C PRO A 113 9.93 11.21 -1.18
N GLY A 114 10.59 10.19 -0.65
CA GLY A 114 10.29 8.78 -0.91
C GLY A 114 8.99 8.27 -0.27
N GLN A 115 8.42 8.98 0.70
CA GLN A 115 7.21 8.56 1.44
C GLN A 115 5.94 9.29 0.94
N LYS A 116 5.95 9.71 -0.32
CA LYS A 116 4.82 10.40 -0.94
C LYS A 116 4.10 9.59 -1.99
N LYS A 117 4.70 8.47 -2.43
CA LYS A 117 4.19 7.63 -3.51
C LYS A 117 3.74 6.29 -2.94
N LYS A 118 2.43 6.03 -3.01
CA LYS A 118 1.89 4.69 -2.84
C LYS A 118 1.75 4.05 -4.21
N ILE A 119 2.34 2.88 -4.38
CA ILE A 119 2.39 2.20 -5.68
C ILE A 119 1.59 0.92 -5.57
N VAL A 120 0.75 0.65 -6.56
CA VAL A 120 0.09 -0.64 -6.76
C VAL A 120 0.95 -1.47 -7.71
N PHE A 121 1.24 -2.70 -7.32
CA PHE A 121 2.04 -3.65 -8.08
C PHE A 121 1.23 -4.92 -8.35
N LYS A 122 1.42 -5.49 -9.54
CA LYS A 122 0.92 -6.81 -9.94
C LYS A 122 2.10 -7.77 -10.05
N LYS A 123 1.95 -9.01 -9.55
CA LYS A 123 2.95 -10.06 -9.74
C LYS A 123 3.13 -10.36 -11.23
N LYS A 124 4.38 -10.52 -11.67
CA LYS A 124 4.72 -10.97 -13.03
C LYS A 124 4.30 -12.43 -13.19
N GLU A 125 3.86 -12.76 -14.39
CA GLU A 125 3.59 -14.14 -14.82
C GLU A 125 4.89 -14.92 -14.97
#